data_AF-A0A3S4ZYB1-F1
#
_entry.id   AF-A0A3S4ZYB1-F1
#
_cell.length_a   1.000
_cell.length_b   1.000
_cell.length_c   1.000
_cell.angle_alpha   90.00
_cell.angle_beta   90.00
_cell.angle_gamma   90.00
#
_symmetry.space_group_name_H-M   'P 1'
#
loop_
_entity.id
_entity.type
_entity.pdbx_description
1 polymer ?
#
loop_
_entity_poly.entity_id
_entity_poly.type
_entity_poly.pdbx_seq_one_letter_code
_entity_poly.pdbx_strand_id
1 'polypeptide(L)'
;MTPGLSQHEAFDCQLLFRSEHEQLLRKAESCRRGQVLFGLPTVNLEELKRIGRQLELLQRLYGLYSEVNRTVASYSDTAWRDADLEMVEMQLIDFEAK
;
A
#
# COMPACT_ATOMS: atom_id res chain seq x y z
N MET A 1 10.11 7.84 4.63
CA MET A 1 9.68 8.72 3.53
C MET A 1 10.92 9.43 3.00
N THR A 2 11.14 9.39 1.69
CA THR A 2 12.23 10.17 1.08
C THR A 2 11.89 11.65 1.18
N PRO A 3 12.77 12.48 1.77
CA PRO A 3 12.51 13.91 1.87
C PRO A 3 12.35 14.50 0.45
N GLY A 4 11.20 15.13 0.20
CA GLY A 4 10.90 15.82 -1.08
C GLY A 4 9.84 15.18 -1.97
N LEU A 5 9.30 14.00 -1.65
CA LEU A 5 8.15 13.43 -2.37
C LEU A 5 6.83 13.77 -1.66
N SER A 6 5.84 14.25 -2.42
CA SER A 6 4.46 14.36 -1.93
C SER A 6 3.90 12.98 -1.62
N GLN A 7 2.99 12.90 -0.65
CA GLN A 7 2.32 11.66 -0.28
C GLN A 7 1.49 11.08 -1.42
N HIS A 8 0.84 11.96 -2.19
CA HIS A 8 0.10 11.58 -3.38
C HIS A 8 1.02 11.00 -4.45
N GLU A 9 2.15 11.66 -4.71
CA GLU A 9 3.16 11.17 -5.66
C GLU A 9 3.75 9.82 -5.22
N ALA A 10 4.01 9.65 -3.92
CA ALA A 10 4.52 8.40 -3.39
C ALA A 10 3.50 7.25 -3.53
N PHE A 11 2.22 7.53 -3.31
CA PHE A 11 1.13 6.58 -3.50
C PHE A 11 0.97 6.20 -4.98
N ASP A 12 0.99 7.19 -5.89
CA ASP A 12 0.87 6.98 -7.33
C ASP A 12 2.04 6.15 -7.88
N CYS A 13 3.27 6.50 -7.48
CA CYS A 13 4.45 5.70 -7.80
C CYS A 13 4.30 4.27 -7.30
N GLN A 14 3.83 4.09 -6.07
CA GLN A 14 3.62 2.76 -5.52
C GLN A 14 2.58 1.94 -6.32
N LEU A 15 1.47 2.56 -6.72
CA LEU A 15 0.44 1.91 -7.51
C LEU A 15 1.00 1.42 -8.85
N LEU A 16 1.84 2.22 -9.50
CA LEU A 16 2.58 1.84 -10.71
C LEU A 16 3.52 0.66 -10.45
N PHE A 17 4.33 0.71 -9.40
CA PHE A 17 5.23 -0.40 -9.06
C PHE A 17 4.48 -1.70 -8.78
N ARG A 18 3.32 -1.62 -8.12
CA ARG A 18 2.47 -2.79 -7.87
C ARG A 18 1.92 -3.37 -9.17
N SER A 19 1.41 -2.54 -10.07
CA SER A 19 0.85 -3.03 -11.34
C SER A 19 1.91 -3.71 -12.21
N GLU A 20 3.12 -3.16 -12.26
CA GLU A 20 4.26 -3.75 -12.95
C GLU A 20 4.73 -5.05 -12.29
N HIS A 21 4.74 -5.11 -10.96
CA HIS A 21 5.04 -6.35 -10.23
C HIS A 21 4.03 -7.46 -10.52
N GLU A 22 2.73 -7.14 -10.54
CA GLU A 22 1.68 -8.09 -10.89
C GLU A 22 1.82 -8.61 -12.33
N GLN A 23 2.17 -7.74 -13.28
CA GLN A 23 2.46 -8.14 -14.66
C GLN A 23 3.67 -9.08 -14.73
N LEU A 24 4.75 -8.76 -14.02
CA LEU A 24 5.96 -9.57 -13.96
C LEU A 24 5.68 -10.94 -13.33
N LEU A 25 4.90 -10.99 -12.26
CA LEU A 25 4.51 -12.23 -11.59
C LEU A 25 3.71 -13.14 -12.52
N ARG A 26 2.73 -12.59 -13.26
CA ARG A 26 1.98 -13.36 -14.27
C ARG A 26 2.87 -13.95 -15.35
N LYS A 27 3.84 -13.17 -15.86
CA LYS A 27 4.83 -13.65 -16.85
C LYS A 27 5.70 -14.76 -16.26
N ALA A 28 6.21 -14.56 -15.06
CA ALA A 28 7.06 -15.54 -14.37
C ALA A 28 6.32 -16.87 -14.13
N GLU A 29 5.05 -16.82 -13.73
CA GLU A 29 4.21 -18.02 -13.57
C GLU A 29 3.93 -18.72 -14.89
N SER A 30 3.72 -17.97 -15.97
CA SER A 30 3.58 -18.52 -17.32
C SER A 30 4.87 -19.24 -17.77
N CYS A 31 6.03 -18.60 -17.61
CA CYS A 31 7.33 -19.20 -17.91
C CYS A 31 7.59 -20.44 -17.06
N ARG A 32 7.26 -20.42 -15.77
CA ARG A 32 7.40 -21.58 -14.88
C ARG A 32 6.55 -22.76 -15.36
N ARG A 33 5.30 -22.51 -15.78
CA ARG A 33 4.44 -23.55 -16.38
C ARG A 33 5.06 -24.15 -17.63
N GLY A 34 5.65 -23.31 -18.49
CA GLY A 34 6.41 -23.77 -19.66
C GLY A 34 7.65 -24.60 -19.29
N GLN A 35 8.44 -24.16 -18.31
CA GLN A 35 9.62 -24.90 -17.84
C GLN A 35 9.26 -26.29 -17.35
N VAL A 36 8.18 -26.42 -16.57
CA VAL A 36 7.68 -27.73 -16.11
C VAL A 36 7.23 -28.60 -17.28
N LEU A 37 6.52 -28.02 -18.27
CA LEU A 37 6.04 -28.74 -19.44
C LEU A 37 7.19 -29.32 -20.28
N PHE A 38 8.29 -28.57 -20.44
CA PHE A 38 9.45 -28.96 -21.23
C PHE A 38 10.57 -29.63 -20.41
N GLY A 39 10.37 -29.86 -19.11
CA GLY A 39 11.37 -30.49 -18.24
C GLY A 39 12.63 -29.66 -17.98
N LEU A 40 12.54 -28.33 -18.13
CA LEU A 40 13.64 -27.40 -17.85
C LEU A 40 13.79 -27.15 -16.34
N PRO A 41 14.99 -26.78 -15.85
CA PRO A 41 15.18 -26.43 -14.45
C PRO A 41 14.27 -25.24 -14.07
N THR A 42 13.46 -25.45 -13.03
CA THR A 42 12.50 -24.44 -12.58
C THR A 42 13.21 -23.29 -11.87
N VAL A 43 12.93 -22.06 -12.30
CA VAL A 43 13.45 -20.85 -11.65
C VAL A 43 12.72 -20.62 -10.32
N ASN A 44 13.47 -20.29 -9.27
CA ASN A 44 12.93 -19.95 -7.96
C ASN A 44 12.29 -18.54 -7.97
N LEU A 45 11.00 -18.44 -7.61
CA LEU A 45 10.23 -17.18 -7.57
C LEU A 45 10.05 -16.61 -6.15
N GLU A 46 10.75 -17.16 -5.14
CA GLU A 46 10.57 -16.74 -3.73
C GLU A 46 10.93 -15.27 -3.49
N GLU A 47 11.99 -14.76 -4.12
CA GLU A 47 12.35 -13.34 -4.04
C GLU A 47 11.28 -12.43 -4.65
N LEU A 48 10.68 -12.85 -5.77
CA LEU A 48 9.60 -12.08 -6.40
C LEU A 48 8.36 -12.02 -5.50
N LYS A 49 8.01 -13.12 -4.82
CA LYS A 49 6.93 -13.15 -3.82
C LYS A 49 7.26 -12.30 -2.59
N ARG A 50 8.53 -12.29 -2.15
CA ARG A 50 8.99 -11.47 -1.02
C ARG A 50 8.76 -9.98 -1.29
N ILE A 51 9.14 -9.53 -2.48
CA ILE A 51 8.90 -8.14 -2.94
C ILE A 51 7.39 -7.85 -2.99
N GLY A 52 6.57 -8.80 -3.44
CA GLY A 52 5.11 -8.65 -3.45
C GLY A 52 4.53 -8.37 -2.06
N ARG A 53 4.98 -9.11 -1.03
CA ARG A 53 4.58 -8.87 0.37
C ARG A 53 5.01 -7.49 0.87
N GLN A 54 6.22 -7.05 0.51
CA GLN A 54 6.72 -5.73 0.89
C GLN A 54 5.90 -4.60 0.24
N LEU A 55 5.51 -4.76 -1.03
CA LEU A 55 4.65 -3.81 -1.73
C LEU A 55 3.25 -3.73 -1.10
N GLU A 56 2.70 -4.85 -0.63
CA GLU A 56 1.41 -4.89 0.07
C GLU A 56 1.46 -4.15 1.41
N LEU A 57 2.51 -4.39 2.22
CA LEU A 57 2.71 -3.69 3.49
C LEU A 57 2.83 -2.18 3.29
N LEU A 58 3.59 -1.78 2.27
CA LEU A 58 3.74 -0.37 1.92
C LEU A 58 2.38 0.25 1.55
N GLN A 59 1.47 -0.51 0.93
CA GLN A 59 0.18 0.01 0.47
C GLN A 59 -0.75 0.26 1.64
N ARG A 60 -0.74 -0.66 2.61
CA ARG A 60 -1.46 -0.49 3.88
C ARG A 60 -0.97 0.74 4.61
N LEU A 61 0.35 0.97 4.64
CA LEU A 61 0.94 2.14 5.28
C LEU A 61 0.48 3.45 4.63
N TYR A 62 0.59 3.58 3.30
CA TYR A 62 0.14 4.81 2.62
C TYR A 62 -1.38 4.99 2.67
N GLY A 63 -2.15 3.89 2.64
CA GLY A 63 -3.60 3.91 2.82
C GLY A 63 -4.01 4.45 4.18
N LEU A 64 -3.44 3.90 5.26
CA LEU A 64 -3.68 4.37 6.63
C LEU A 64 -3.28 5.83 6.79
N TYR A 65 -2.11 6.20 6.26
CA TYR A 65 -1.63 7.57 6.32
C TYR A 65 -2.57 8.54 5.61
N SER A 66 -3.08 8.18 4.43
CA SER A 66 -4.07 8.99 3.72
C SER A 66 -5.41 9.08 4.46
N GLU A 67 -5.83 8.01 5.14
CA GLU A 67 -7.03 8.00 5.98
C GLU A 67 -6.89 9.00 7.13
N VAL A 68 -5.79 8.93 7.87
CA VAL A 68 -5.47 9.86 8.97
C VAL A 68 -5.42 11.30 8.47
N ASN A 69 -4.71 11.58 7.36
CA ASN A 69 -4.62 12.93 6.81
C ASN A 69 -5.99 13.49 6.41
N ARG A 70 -6.85 12.66 5.84
CA ARG A 70 -8.22 13.08 5.46
C ARG A 70 -9.04 13.41 6.70
N THR A 71 -8.92 12.62 7.77
CA THR A 71 -9.61 12.86 9.03
C THR A 71 -9.12 14.15 9.70
N VAL A 72 -7.81 14.36 9.74
CA VAL A 72 -7.21 15.61 10.27
C VAL A 72 -7.66 16.83 9.45
N ALA A 73 -7.69 16.73 8.12
CA ALA A 73 -8.20 17.79 7.26
C ALA A 73 -9.68 18.10 7.56
N SER A 74 -10.50 17.07 7.79
CA SER A 74 -11.91 17.23 8.17
C SER A 74 -12.08 17.98 9.49
N TYR A 75 -11.21 17.74 10.49
CA TYR A 75 -11.23 18.50 11.74
C TYR A 75 -10.81 19.95 11.55
N SER A 76 -9.86 20.19 10.64
CA SER A 76 -9.35 21.53 10.33
C SER A 76 -10.43 22.42 9.68
N ASP A 77 -11.33 21.82 8.90
CA ASP A 77 -12.45 22.52 8.25
C ASP A 77 -13.68 22.72 9.17
N THR A 78 -13.70 22.08 10.34
CA THR A 78 -14.84 22.16 11.27
C THR A 78 -14.74 23.43 12.13
N ALA A 79 -15.81 24.24 12.16
CA ALA A 79 -15.86 25.40 13.04
C ALA A 79 -15.87 24.95 14.51
N TRP A 80 -15.12 25.65 15.37
CA TRP A 80 -14.98 25.33 16.80
C TRP A 80 -16.30 25.16 17.57
N ARG A 81 -17.41 25.75 17.10
CA ARG A 81 -18.73 25.64 17.72
C ARG A 81 -19.42 24.30 17.45
N ASP A 82 -19.06 23.66 16.34
CA ASP A 82 -19.64 22.41 15.86
C ASP A 82 -18.65 21.24 16.04
N ALA A 83 -17.52 21.49 16.72
CA ALA A 83 -16.49 20.50 16.98
C ALA A 83 -16.93 19.55 18.11
N ASP A 84 -17.07 18.27 17.76
CA ASP A 84 -17.39 17.19 18.70
C ASP A 84 -16.10 16.51 19.17
N LEU A 85 -15.64 16.84 20.38
CA LEU A 85 -14.40 16.28 20.94
C LEU A 85 -14.50 14.79 21.27
N GLU A 86 -15.68 14.27 21.62
CA GLU A 86 -15.85 12.84 21.96
C GLU A 86 -15.69 11.98 20.70
N MET A 87 -16.22 12.46 19.57
CA MET A 87 -16.04 11.80 18.28
C MET A 87 -14.57 11.77 17.85
N VAL A 88 -13.81 12.85 18.08
CA VAL A 88 -12.37 12.91 17.76
C VAL A 88 -11.59 11.91 18.60
N GLU A 89 -11.87 11.84 19.89
CA GLU A 89 -11.19 10.93 20.82
C GLU A 89 -11.45 9.46 20.44
N MET A 90 -12.70 9.12 20.11
CA MET A 90 -13.05 7.77 19.64
C MET A 90 -12.32 7.40 18.35
N GLN A 91 -12.25 8.31 17.37
CA GLN A 91 -11.52 8.05 16.13
C GLN A 91 -10.01 7.90 16.34
N LEU A 92 -9.43 8.63 17.30
CA LEU A 92 -8.02 8.51 17.64
C LEU A 92 -7.70 7.12 18.22
N ILE A 93 -8.56 6.62 19.12
CA ILE A 93 -8.44 5.29 19.71
C ILE A 93 -8.56 4.20 18.63
N ASP A 94 -9.50 4.36 17.68
CA ASP A 94 -9.66 3.43 16.55
C ASP A 94 -8.44 3.40 15.62
N PHE A 95 -7.73 4.53 15.46
CA PHE A 95 -6.47 4.57 14.70
C PHE A 95 -5.30 3.89 15.42
N GLU A 96 -5.27 3.91 16.76
CA GLU A 96 -4.25 3.21 17.55
C GLU A 96 -4.45 1.68 17.57
N ALA A 97 -5.69 1.22 17.40
CA ALA A 97 -6.05 -0.20 17.41
C ALA A 97 -5.83 -0.93 16.06
N LYS A 98 -5.62 -0.19 14.96
CA LYS A 98 -5.44 -0.68 13.58
C LYS A 98 -3.98 -0.98 13.25
#